data_AF-A0A661Q2H5-F1
#
_entry.id   AF-A0A661Q2H5-F1
#
_cell.length_a   1.000
_cell.length_b   1.000
_cell.length_c   1.000
_cell.angle_alpha   90.00
_cell.angle_beta   90.00
_cell.angle_gamma   90.00
#
_symmetry.space_group_name_H-M   'P 1'
#
loop_
_entity.id
_entity.type
_entity.pdbx_description
1 polymer ?
#
loop_
_entity_poly.entity_id
_entity_poly.type
_entity_poly.pdbx_seq_one_letter_code
_entity_poly.pdbx_strand_id
1 'polypeptide(L)'
;KAIKELQNGLKFGAWQIYVKQQIHSQIGTIYYLKRDFKGAAPYLEKGFVRNWVSTAMLAITYMKKNQTSKMVETFDKAVSGNRKEPMVYAVYAFCMDRIGERAKAIAVLKKGLTKTSNEHLQENVNLLESGKKMKMKGFGDMWYQFHLEKQGAIIKKQTKAMTGRRKQVLR
;
A
#
# COMPACT_ATOMS: atom_id res chain seq x y z
N LYS A 1 -12.73 -4.40 -20.10
CA LYS A 1 -13.96 -3.60 -19.89
C LYS A 1 -13.72 -2.45 -18.90
N ALA A 2 -13.47 -2.70 -17.61
CA ALA A 2 -13.33 -1.64 -16.60
C ALA A 2 -12.31 -0.52 -16.92
N ILE A 3 -11.08 -0.86 -17.36
CA ILE A 3 -10.06 0.16 -17.70
C ILE A 3 -10.53 1.06 -18.85
N LYS A 4 -11.21 0.50 -19.86
CA LYS A 4 -11.74 1.26 -21.00
C LYS A 4 -12.81 2.27 -20.56
N GLU A 5 -13.67 1.87 -19.63
CA GLU A 5 -14.67 2.79 -19.06
C GLU A 5 -14.03 3.92 -18.25
N LEU A 6 -13.00 3.60 -17.46
CA LEU A 6 -12.25 4.64 -16.74
C LEU A 6 -11.57 5.62 -17.71
N GLN A 7 -11.00 5.13 -18.80
CA GLN A 7 -10.43 5.97 -19.85
C GLN A 7 -11.48 6.88 -20.51
N ASN A 8 -12.69 6.36 -20.77
CA ASN A 8 -13.80 7.17 -21.30
C ASN A 8 -14.15 8.34 -20.36
N GLY A 9 -13.99 8.15 -19.04
CA GLY A 9 -14.21 9.19 -18.03
C GLY A 9 -13.23 10.37 -18.10
N LEU A 10 -12.07 10.22 -18.75
CA LEU A 10 -11.06 11.29 -18.85
C LEU A 10 -11.60 12.53 -19.58
N LYS A 11 -12.62 12.38 -20.43
CA LYS A 11 -13.31 13.49 -21.11
C LYS A 11 -13.91 14.50 -20.14
N PHE A 12 -14.29 14.06 -18.94
CA PHE A 12 -14.85 14.93 -17.90
C PHE A 12 -13.79 15.73 -17.14
N GLY A 13 -12.51 15.45 -17.38
CA GLY A 13 -11.41 16.08 -16.66
C GLY A 13 -11.20 17.56 -16.95
N ALA A 14 -11.83 18.12 -17.99
CA ALA A 14 -11.87 19.57 -18.22
C ALA A 14 -12.92 20.27 -17.35
N TRP A 15 -13.92 19.52 -16.85
CA TRP A 15 -15.10 20.05 -16.18
C TRP A 15 -15.02 19.92 -14.66
N GLN A 16 -14.28 18.92 -14.17
CA GLN A 16 -14.16 18.67 -12.74
C GLN A 16 -12.70 18.51 -12.32
N ILE A 17 -12.32 19.26 -11.29
CA ILE A 17 -10.96 19.29 -10.75
C ILE A 17 -10.64 17.90 -10.18
N TYR A 18 -9.40 17.44 -10.40
CA TYR A 18 -8.86 16.16 -9.92
C TYR A 18 -9.43 14.88 -10.54
N VAL A 19 -10.46 14.94 -11.38
CA VAL A 19 -11.04 13.73 -11.99
C VAL A 19 -10.02 12.96 -12.83
N LYS A 20 -9.18 13.66 -13.61
CA LYS A 20 -8.12 12.98 -14.39
C LYS A 20 -7.18 12.19 -13.48
N GLN A 21 -6.73 12.80 -12.39
CA GLN A 21 -5.79 12.21 -11.44
C GLN A 21 -6.44 11.04 -10.68
N GLN A 22 -7.71 11.15 -10.29
CA GLN A 22 -8.45 10.06 -9.65
C GLN A 22 -8.63 8.87 -10.59
N ILE A 23 -8.98 9.11 -11.85
CA ILE A 23 -9.09 8.06 -12.88
C ILE A 23 -7.74 7.38 -13.08
N HIS A 24 -6.65 8.14 -13.21
CA HIS A 24 -5.30 7.59 -13.31
C HIS A 24 -4.92 6.73 -12.10
N SER A 25 -5.21 7.17 -10.87
CA SER A 25 -5.02 6.34 -9.66
C SER A 25 -5.77 5.01 -9.74
N GLN A 26 -7.03 5.03 -10.19
CA GLN A 26 -7.84 3.80 -10.31
C GLN A 26 -7.29 2.85 -11.37
N ILE A 27 -6.96 3.37 -12.57
CA ILE A 27 -6.36 2.56 -13.65
C ILE A 27 -5.03 1.95 -13.18
N GLY A 28 -4.15 2.77 -12.59
CA GLY A 28 -2.86 2.32 -12.07
C GLY A 28 -3.02 1.25 -10.99
N THR A 29 -4.00 1.41 -10.09
CA THR A 29 -4.33 0.41 -9.06
C THR A 29 -4.78 -0.91 -9.69
N ILE A 30 -5.62 -0.88 -10.72
CA ILE A 30 -6.07 -2.10 -11.41
C ILE A 30 -4.90 -2.84 -12.07
N TYR A 31 -4.00 -2.13 -12.75
CA TYR A 31 -2.79 -2.75 -13.31
C TYR A 31 -1.89 -3.32 -12.20
N TYR A 32 -1.71 -2.59 -11.10
CA TYR A 32 -0.90 -3.03 -9.96
C TYR A 32 -1.44 -4.32 -9.34
N LEU A 33 -2.76 -4.39 -9.12
CA LEU A 33 -3.44 -5.58 -8.57
C LEU A 33 -3.33 -6.80 -9.49
N LYS A 34 -3.24 -6.57 -10.80
CA LYS A 34 -2.93 -7.60 -11.80
C LYS A 34 -1.45 -7.98 -11.85
N ARG A 35 -0.61 -7.38 -10.98
CA ARG A 35 0.85 -7.50 -10.96
C ARG A 35 1.55 -6.98 -12.22
N ASP A 36 0.85 -6.20 -13.04
CA ASP A 36 1.46 -5.47 -14.15
C ASP A 36 2.02 -4.14 -13.64
N PHE A 37 3.17 -4.22 -12.97
CA PHE A 37 3.83 -3.04 -12.39
C PHE A 37 4.37 -2.09 -13.47
N LYS A 38 4.69 -2.60 -14.67
CA LYS A 38 5.17 -1.78 -15.79
C LYS A 38 4.04 -0.94 -16.35
N GLY A 39 2.87 -1.56 -16.59
CA GLY A 39 1.66 -0.86 -17.01
C GLY A 39 1.12 0.08 -15.93
N ALA A 40 1.24 -0.27 -14.65
CA ALA A 40 0.74 0.56 -13.55
C ALA A 40 1.50 1.89 -13.36
N ALA A 41 2.84 1.86 -13.45
CA ALA A 41 3.69 3.01 -13.14
C ALA A 41 3.27 4.34 -13.80
N PRO A 42 3.08 4.44 -15.14
CA PRO A 42 2.73 5.70 -15.79
C PRO A 42 1.37 6.27 -15.35
N TYR A 43 0.44 5.41 -14.94
CA TYR A 43 -0.86 5.85 -14.41
C TYR A 43 -0.74 6.27 -12.94
N LEU A 44 0.02 5.53 -12.13
CA LEU A 44 0.23 5.85 -10.73
C LEU A 44 1.01 7.17 -10.56
N GLU A 45 1.98 7.46 -11.42
CA GLU A 45 2.74 8.73 -11.44
C GLU A 45 1.83 9.94 -11.71
N LYS A 46 0.80 9.77 -12.54
CA LYS A 46 -0.23 10.80 -12.83
C LYS A 46 -1.39 10.79 -11.84
N GLY A 47 -1.32 9.91 -10.84
CA GLY A 47 -2.37 9.66 -9.87
C GLY A 47 -2.61 10.82 -8.91
N PHE A 48 -3.73 10.76 -8.20
CA PHE A 48 -4.09 11.73 -7.19
C PHE A 48 -3.37 11.43 -5.87
N VAL A 49 -2.47 12.32 -5.44
CA VAL A 49 -1.64 12.13 -4.23
C VAL A 49 -2.43 11.89 -2.94
N ARG A 50 -3.67 12.41 -2.81
CA ARG A 50 -4.52 12.13 -1.65
C ARG A 50 -5.07 10.70 -1.65
N ASN A 51 -5.05 9.99 -2.78
CA ASN A 51 -5.25 8.55 -2.78
C ASN A 51 -3.95 7.86 -2.34
N TRP A 52 -3.75 7.78 -1.03
CA TRP A 52 -2.54 7.22 -0.43
C TRP A 52 -2.26 5.78 -0.85
N VAL A 53 -3.30 4.99 -1.14
CA VAL A 53 -3.14 3.59 -1.58
C VAL A 53 -2.40 3.55 -2.91
N SER A 54 -2.86 4.34 -3.89
CA SER A 54 -2.21 4.42 -5.20
C SER A 54 -0.78 4.99 -5.10
N THR A 55 -0.58 5.99 -4.24
CA THR A 55 0.74 6.58 -3.98
C THR A 55 1.69 5.57 -3.31
N ALA A 56 1.20 4.78 -2.36
CA ALA A 56 1.98 3.70 -1.72
C ALA A 56 2.33 2.59 -2.71
N MET A 57 1.40 2.21 -3.61
CA MET A 57 1.68 1.27 -4.71
C MET A 57 2.79 1.79 -5.64
N LEU A 58 2.79 3.09 -5.94
CA LEU A 58 3.87 3.72 -6.71
C LEU A 58 5.21 3.64 -5.97
N ALA A 59 5.23 3.99 -4.69
CA ALA A 59 6.43 3.91 -3.87
C ALA A 59 7.00 2.49 -3.81
N ILE A 60 6.15 1.47 -3.65
CA ILE A 60 6.55 0.06 -3.70
C ILE A 60 7.09 -0.32 -5.08
N THR A 61 6.53 0.23 -6.15
CA THR A 61 7.04 0.03 -7.51
C THR A 61 8.44 0.60 -7.67
N TYR A 62 8.72 1.78 -7.08
CA TYR A 62 10.08 2.33 -7.02
C TYR A 62 11.03 1.48 -6.17
N MET A 63 10.58 0.98 -5.02
CA MET A 63 11.36 0.06 -4.18
C MET A 63 11.80 -1.19 -4.97
N LYS A 64 10.88 -1.81 -5.71
CA LYS A 64 11.18 -3.00 -6.54
C LYS A 64 12.16 -2.70 -7.68
N LYS A 65 12.29 -1.44 -8.08
CA LYS A 65 13.25 -0.96 -9.08
C LYS A 65 14.56 -0.46 -8.44
N ASN A 66 14.77 -0.65 -7.13
CA ASN A 66 15.88 -0.11 -6.35
C ASN A 66 15.99 1.43 -6.42
N GLN A 67 14.90 2.14 -6.69
CA GLN A 67 14.84 3.60 -6.72
C GLN A 67 14.46 4.15 -5.33
N THR A 68 15.35 3.94 -4.34
CA THR A 68 15.08 4.25 -2.92
C THR A 68 14.70 5.71 -2.68
N SER A 69 15.40 6.66 -3.30
CA SER A 69 15.09 8.09 -3.13
C SER A 69 13.67 8.44 -3.60
N LYS A 70 13.24 7.90 -4.74
CA LYS A 70 11.88 8.09 -5.26
C LYS A 70 10.84 7.39 -4.40
N MET A 71 11.16 6.21 -3.85
CA MET A 71 10.30 5.53 -2.89
C MET A 71 10.03 6.41 -1.65
N VAL A 72 11.10 6.93 -1.03
CA VAL A 72 11.04 7.83 0.13
C VAL A 72 10.19 9.06 -0.16
N GLU A 73 10.51 9.79 -1.23
CA GLU A 73 9.78 11.00 -1.62
C GLU A 73 8.28 10.72 -1.86
N THR A 74 7.97 9.59 -2.49
CA THR A 74 6.58 9.20 -2.78
C THR A 74 5.82 8.85 -1.51
N PHE A 75 6.45 8.13 -0.56
CA PHE A 75 5.83 7.85 0.73
C PHE A 75 5.66 9.11 1.59
N ASP A 76 6.61 10.04 1.56
CA ASP A 76 6.50 11.31 2.27
C ASP A 76 5.33 12.14 1.75
N LYS A 77 5.08 12.13 0.43
CA LYS A 77 3.85 12.70 -0.17
C LYS A 77 2.58 11.98 0.30
N ALA A 78 2.60 10.64 0.37
CA ALA A 78 1.46 9.86 0.81
C ALA A 78 1.08 10.20 2.27
N VAL A 79 2.07 10.25 3.16
CA VAL A 79 1.92 10.61 4.58
C VAL A 79 1.48 12.06 4.75
N SER A 80 2.06 12.99 4.00
CA SER A 80 1.74 14.42 4.13
C SER A 80 0.28 14.73 3.78
N GLY A 81 -0.26 14.04 2.77
CA GLY A 81 -1.66 14.13 2.36
C GLY A 81 -2.64 13.35 3.24
N ASN A 82 -2.16 12.39 4.04
CA ASN A 82 -2.99 11.42 4.77
C ASN A 82 -2.49 11.21 6.21
N ARG A 83 -2.27 12.32 6.93
CA ARG A 83 -1.58 12.31 8.24
C ARG A 83 -2.26 11.46 9.31
N LYS A 84 -3.58 11.27 9.21
CA LYS A 84 -4.42 10.51 10.15
C LYS A 84 -4.61 9.04 9.77
N GLU A 85 -4.06 8.60 8.64
CA GLU A 85 -4.15 7.21 8.20
C GLU A 85 -2.99 6.41 8.82
N PRO A 86 -3.19 5.47 9.75
CA PRO A 86 -2.09 4.74 10.37
C PRO A 86 -1.41 3.80 9.37
N MET A 87 -2.16 3.21 8.44
CA MET A 87 -1.63 2.19 7.55
C MET A 87 -0.57 2.73 6.58
N VAL A 88 -0.65 3.99 6.16
CA VAL A 88 0.37 4.57 5.26
C VAL A 88 1.74 4.62 5.92
N TYR A 89 1.82 4.92 7.23
CA TYR A 89 3.06 4.87 8.00
C TYR A 89 3.57 3.44 8.14
N ALA A 90 2.67 2.48 8.40
CA ALA A 90 3.03 1.08 8.55
C ALA A 90 3.60 0.48 7.25
N VAL A 91 2.98 0.76 6.10
CA VAL A 91 3.47 0.33 4.78
C VAL A 91 4.81 0.97 4.47
N TYR A 92 4.97 2.26 4.76
CA TYR A 92 6.23 2.97 4.56
C TYR A 92 7.36 2.39 5.41
N ALA A 93 7.13 2.23 6.71
CA ALA A 93 8.09 1.62 7.62
C ALA A 93 8.45 0.19 7.23
N PHE A 94 7.46 -0.60 6.79
CA PHE A 94 7.71 -1.96 6.30
C PHE A 94 8.64 -1.96 5.08
N CYS A 95 8.47 -1.01 4.15
CA CYS A 95 9.36 -0.87 3.00
C CYS A 95 10.77 -0.43 3.41
N MET A 96 10.90 0.47 4.39
CA MET A 96 12.20 0.89 4.94
C MET A 96 12.93 -0.28 5.63
N ASP A 97 12.25 -1.05 6.48
CA ASP A 97 12.84 -2.22 7.15
C ASP A 97 13.26 -3.29 6.12
N ARG A 98 12.46 -3.47 5.06
CA ARG A 98 12.77 -4.39 3.95
C ARG A 98 14.05 -4.06 3.19
N ILE A 99 14.41 -2.79 3.09
CA ILE A 99 15.66 -2.34 2.44
C ILE A 99 16.83 -2.20 3.44
N GLY A 100 16.67 -2.67 4.68
CA GLY A 100 17.70 -2.63 5.72
C GLY A 100 17.74 -1.33 6.52
N GLU A 101 16.87 -0.37 6.23
CA GLU A 101 16.82 0.95 6.86
C GLU A 101 15.94 0.94 8.13
N ARG A 102 16.25 0.03 9.04
CA ARG A 102 15.43 -0.27 10.23
C ARG A 102 15.26 0.93 11.17
N ALA A 103 16.32 1.71 11.38
CA ALA A 103 16.25 2.91 12.21
C ALA A 103 15.24 3.93 11.64
N LYS A 104 15.25 4.12 10.30
CA LYS A 104 14.29 4.98 9.60
C LYS A 104 12.87 4.40 9.67
N ALA A 105 12.71 3.08 9.59
CA ALA A 105 11.43 2.42 9.77
C ALA A 105 10.81 2.73 11.14
N ILE A 106 11.59 2.60 12.22
CA ILE A 106 11.14 2.94 13.59
C ILE A 106 10.75 4.43 13.68
N ALA A 107 11.55 5.33 13.11
CA ALA A 107 11.25 6.76 13.12
C ALA A 107 9.92 7.09 12.39
N VAL A 108 9.66 6.45 11.26
CA VAL A 108 8.38 6.60 10.52
C VAL A 108 7.20 6.12 11.36
N LEU A 109 7.31 4.98 12.04
CA LEU A 109 6.24 4.48 12.91
C LEU A 109 5.99 5.41 14.09
N LYS A 110 7.04 5.89 14.77
CA LYS A 110 6.93 6.86 15.87
C LYS A 110 6.27 8.15 15.40
N LYS A 111 6.63 8.66 14.22
CA LYS A 111 5.93 9.79 13.59
C LYS A 111 4.45 9.50 13.39
N GLY A 112 4.09 8.32 12.88
CA GLY A 112 2.69 7.91 12.72
C GLY A 112 1.92 7.82 14.04
N LEU A 113 2.57 7.35 15.11
CA LEU A 113 1.98 7.29 16.45
C LEU A 113 1.59 8.67 16.97
N THR A 114 2.45 9.68 16.80
CA THR A 114 2.14 11.07 17.21
C THR A 114 0.92 11.65 16.50
N LYS A 115 0.49 11.06 15.38
CA LYS A 115 -0.64 11.56 14.56
C LYS A 115 -1.91 10.73 14.68
N THR A 116 -1.81 9.48 15.10
CA THR A 116 -2.92 8.51 15.02
C THR A 116 -3.18 7.76 16.32
N SER A 117 -2.24 7.73 17.27
CA SER A 117 -2.32 6.94 18.50
C SER A 117 -2.72 5.47 18.27
N ASN A 118 -2.33 4.90 17.13
CA ASN A 118 -2.79 3.58 16.70
C ASN A 118 -1.99 2.43 17.33
N GLU A 119 -2.70 1.46 17.92
CA GLU A 119 -2.11 0.32 18.62
C GLU A 119 -1.23 -0.57 17.71
N HIS A 120 -1.60 -0.77 16.44
CA HIS A 120 -0.81 -1.58 15.51
C HIS A 120 0.52 -0.90 15.15
N LEU A 121 0.57 0.43 15.13
CA LEU A 121 1.84 1.14 14.97
C LEU A 121 2.72 0.96 16.21
N GLN A 122 2.14 1.00 17.41
CA GLN A 122 2.88 0.83 18.67
C GLN A 122 3.44 -0.58 18.78
N GLU A 123 2.64 -1.61 18.46
CA GLU A 123 3.12 -2.99 18.42
C GLU A 123 4.31 -3.13 17.45
N ASN A 124 4.21 -2.53 16.27
CA ASN A 124 5.27 -2.58 15.28
C ASN A 124 6.55 -1.85 15.71
N VAL A 125 6.45 -0.74 16.44
CA VAL A 125 7.63 -0.08 17.05
C VAL A 125 8.33 -1.04 18.00
N ASN A 126 7.58 -1.63 18.94
CA ASN A 126 8.15 -2.53 19.96
C ASN A 126 8.79 -3.77 19.31
N LEU A 127 8.17 -4.31 18.26
CA LEU A 127 8.73 -5.41 17.48
C LEU A 127 10.03 -4.99 16.78
N LEU A 128 10.06 -3.80 16.18
CA LEU A 128 11.24 -3.32 15.49
C LEU A 128 12.41 -3.06 16.45
N GLU A 129 12.15 -2.46 17.60
CA GLU A 129 13.17 -2.20 18.63
C GLU A 129 13.73 -3.50 19.23
N SER A 130 12.89 -4.53 19.38
CA SER A 130 13.32 -5.87 19.87
C SER A 130 13.94 -6.77 18.79
N GLY A 131 14.31 -6.24 17.62
CA GLY A 131 14.91 -7.03 16.53
C GLY A 131 13.96 -7.97 15.78
N LYS A 132 12.64 -7.91 16.06
CA LYS A 132 11.62 -8.75 15.43
C LYS A 132 11.03 -8.10 14.17
N LYS A 133 10.37 -8.90 13.33
CA LYS A 133 9.71 -8.39 12.11
C LYS A 133 8.36 -7.76 12.45
N MET A 134 7.97 -6.74 11.68
CA MET A 134 6.65 -6.12 11.76
C MET A 134 5.52 -7.14 11.51
N LYS A 135 4.38 -6.90 12.16
CA LYS A 135 3.11 -7.59 11.93
C LYS A 135 2.14 -6.65 11.23
N MET A 136 1.77 -7.02 10.01
CA MET A 136 0.88 -6.22 9.17
C MET A 136 -0.54 -6.78 9.06
N LYS A 137 -0.78 -8.00 9.57
CA LYS A 137 -2.08 -8.66 9.51
C LYS A 137 -3.20 -7.91 10.23
N GLY A 138 -2.87 -7.11 11.25
CA GLY A 138 -3.83 -6.28 11.99
C GLY A 138 -4.50 -5.21 11.11
N PHE A 139 -3.85 -4.77 10.03
CA PHE A 139 -4.42 -3.81 9.07
C PHE A 139 -5.42 -4.43 8.08
N GLY A 140 -5.80 -5.70 8.27
CA GLY A 140 -6.85 -6.35 7.50
C GLY A 140 -6.52 -6.60 6.04
N ASP A 141 -7.56 -6.79 5.22
CA ASP A 141 -7.39 -7.26 3.85
C ASP A 141 -6.72 -6.23 2.92
N MET A 142 -6.81 -4.95 3.27
CA MET A 142 -6.15 -3.86 2.55
C MET A 142 -4.63 -4.06 2.49
N TRP A 143 -4.00 -4.73 3.45
CA TRP A 143 -2.56 -4.98 3.44
C TRP A 143 -2.12 -5.85 2.25
N TYR A 144 -2.93 -6.83 1.88
CA TYR A 144 -2.54 -7.82 0.87
C TYR A 144 -2.51 -7.24 -0.55
N GLN A 145 -3.21 -6.14 -0.78
CA GLN A 145 -3.25 -5.44 -2.07
C GLN A 145 -1.86 -4.93 -2.48
N PHE A 146 -0.96 -4.70 -1.51
CA PHE A 146 0.38 -4.19 -1.76
C PHE A 146 1.36 -5.26 -2.27
N HIS A 147 0.97 -6.53 -2.26
CA HIS A 147 1.80 -7.65 -2.75
C HIS A 147 3.19 -7.72 -2.09
N LEU A 148 3.28 -7.33 -0.82
CA LEU A 148 4.51 -7.33 -0.03
C LEU A 148 4.70 -8.64 0.77
N GLU A 149 3.68 -9.48 0.89
CA GLU A 149 3.83 -10.82 1.47
C GLU A 149 4.46 -11.82 0.49
N LYS A 150 5.19 -12.80 1.03
CA LYS A 150 5.67 -13.94 0.22
C LYS A 150 4.46 -14.69 -0.34
N GLN A 151 4.48 -15.05 -1.62
CA GLN A 151 3.36 -15.75 -2.29
C GLN A 151 2.91 -17.01 -1.53
N GLY A 152 3.84 -17.78 -0.95
CA GLY A 152 3.51 -18.96 -0.14
C GLY A 152 2.69 -18.67 1.13
N ALA A 153 2.80 -17.48 1.71
CA ALA A 153 1.98 -17.07 2.86
C ALA A 153 0.52 -16.78 2.44
N ILE A 154 0.33 -16.24 1.23
CA ILE A 154 -0.99 -15.95 0.65
C ILE A 154 -1.71 -17.26 0.30
N ILE A 155 -1.02 -18.21 -0.33
CA ILE A 155 -1.57 -19.53 -0.69
C ILE A 155 -2.04 -20.26 0.57
N LYS A 156 -1.22 -20.32 1.63
CA LYS A 156 -1.62 -20.95 2.90
C LYS A 156 -2.88 -20.31 3.52
N LYS A 157 -3.04 -18.98 3.43
CA LYS A 157 -4.25 -18.28 3.89
C LYS A 157 -5.47 -18.65 3.04
N GLN A 158 -5.33 -18.65 1.71
CA GLN A 158 -6.41 -19.03 0.78
C GLN A 158 -6.84 -20.48 0.98
N THR A 159 -5.90 -21.41 1.09
CA THR A 159 -6.18 -22.81 1.39
C THR A 159 -6.92 -22.96 2.73
N LYS A 160 -6.45 -22.29 3.80
CA LYS A 160 -7.10 -22.33 5.11
C LYS A 160 -8.53 -21.76 5.08
N ALA A 161 -8.77 -20.68 4.33
CA ALA A 161 -10.10 -20.10 4.15
C ALA A 161 -11.05 -21.02 3.36
N MET A 162 -10.55 -21.70 2.32
CA MET A 162 -11.33 -22.67 1.55
C MET A 162 -11.67 -23.93 2.36
N THR A 163 -10.73 -24.44 3.15
CA THR A 163 -10.96 -25.61 4.02
C THR A 163 -11.89 -25.27 5.19
N GLY A 164 -11.80 -24.06 5.74
CA GLY A 164 -12.72 -23.58 6.79
C GLY A 164 -14.17 -23.49 6.32
N ARG A 165 -14.41 -22.99 5.09
CA ARG A 165 -15.74 -22.96 4.47
C ARG A 165 -16.34 -24.34 4.27
N ARG A 166 -15.54 -25.35 3.86
CA ARG A 166 -16.02 -26.73 3.67
C ARG A 166 -16.56 -27.37 4.95
N LYS A 167 -15.96 -27.09 6.11
CA LYS A 167 -16.44 -27.63 7.39
C LYS A 167 -17.77 -27.00 7.87
N GLN A 168 -18.11 -25.81 7.38
CA GLN A 168 -19.31 -25.09 7.78
C GLN A 168 -20.56 -25.48 6.97
N VAL A 169 -20.38 -26.06 5.78
CA VAL A 169 -21.46 -26.54 4.90
C VAL A 169 -21.89 -27.98 5.24
N LEU A 170 -21.15 -28.68 6.10
CA LEU A 170 -21.42 -30.06 6.55
C LEU A 170 -22.15 -30.12 7.91
N ARG A 171 -22.87 -29.06 8.30
CA ARG A 171 -23.70 -29.02 9.51
C ARG A 171 -25.15 -28.78 9.17
#